data_AF-A0A7K4D216-F1
#
_entry.id   AF-A0A7K4D216-F1
#
_cell.length_a   1.000
_cell.length_b   1.000
_cell.length_c   1.000
_cell.angle_alpha   90.00
_cell.angle_beta   90.00
_cell.angle_gamma   90.00
#
_symmetry.space_group_name_H-M   'P 1'
#
loop_
_entity.id
_entity.type
_entity.pdbx_description
1 polymer ?
#
loop_
_entity_poly.entity_id
_entity_poly.type
_entity_poly.pdbx_seq_one_letter_code
_entity_poly.pdbx_strand_id
1 'polypeptide(L)'
;MARLETSLMKKIGNGKAIAITSGLASILVLCLALTLPALAGTETGEFCPTCPDWTDLDGWLAKKAVYEQEQQQKAQLDRQETILKTQKAEPAQVPAKNDSAPGNHSKTRTGAFAEALVSPSGVTANDVILDISPNATEYIEGSVNLNYEEFMGSGWSLKPLPELAKLLGDAGISANDSVVIAGECLPCGGGPSPAVFTYWLLKYLGHEKVRVLDGSIDDWAAAGLNVSDAPALRQQTNYTPTLKSDLLASYDFVLNGGAQIVDARPARDFGIGSIPEAINIPYEDVVENERIRPEEDLKQIFLGLDKDRPVVVYTNVGVEASLVWFALTLSGYDARLYTWKDWLENQPSLNLELAEIDARPNPVRSGNAVTITASIQEKQAAASEMKLTVKGCVTCGFGSPQGFASIDRSSGVVQIGSAGKPSDATTGSEGTLRCTAIINGPDGSEAGRTTLLSTSKGKYVGIWNAGVVPGIYKVSILVSTGENSEVFPDVLEIEVTA
;
A
#
# COMPACT_ATOMS: atom_id res chain seq x y z
N MET A 1 -52.45 33.49 -45.55
CA MET A 1 -53.12 33.38 -46.86
C MET A 1 -53.28 31.91 -47.20
N ALA A 2 -54.48 31.54 -47.67
CA ALA A 2 -54.92 30.33 -48.40
C ALA A 2 -54.50 28.93 -47.88
N ARG A 3 -55.40 28.06 -47.37
CA ARG A 3 -56.49 27.28 -48.06
C ARG A 3 -55.91 26.29 -49.09
N LEU A 4 -56.30 25.02 -49.22
CA LEU A 4 -57.59 24.34 -49.02
C LEU A 4 -57.44 22.83 -49.39
N GLU A 5 -58.41 22.00 -48.94
CA GLU A 5 -59.01 20.81 -49.63
C GLU A 5 -58.47 19.40 -49.33
N THR A 6 -59.25 18.30 -49.21
CA THR A 6 -60.69 17.99 -49.01
C THR A 6 -60.77 16.46 -48.73
N SER A 7 -61.59 16.03 -47.75
CA SER A 7 -62.81 15.20 -47.88
C SER A 7 -62.71 13.82 -48.57
N LEU A 8 -63.11 12.74 -47.88
CA LEU A 8 -64.27 11.92 -48.30
C LEU A 8 -64.77 10.93 -47.23
N MET A 9 -66.10 10.89 -47.07
CA MET A 9 -66.91 9.96 -46.27
C MET A 9 -67.21 8.65 -47.03
N LYS A 10 -67.44 7.51 -46.33
CA LYS A 10 -68.70 6.72 -46.41
C LYS A 10 -68.76 5.44 -45.54
N LYS A 11 -69.83 5.39 -44.73
CA LYS A 11 -70.86 4.34 -44.50
C LYS A 11 -70.52 2.87 -44.18
N ILE A 12 -70.96 2.48 -42.97
CA ILE A 12 -71.94 1.44 -42.57
C ILE A 12 -71.74 -0.01 -43.06
N GLY A 13 -71.65 -0.95 -42.11
CA GLY A 13 -72.05 -2.35 -42.31
C GLY A 13 -71.59 -3.31 -41.20
N ASN A 14 -72.52 -3.75 -40.35
CA ASN A 14 -72.39 -4.80 -39.34
C ASN A 14 -71.81 -6.13 -39.88
N GLY A 15 -70.99 -6.84 -39.10
CA GLY A 15 -70.87 -8.29 -39.25
C GLY A 15 -69.57 -8.95 -38.79
N LYS A 16 -69.62 -9.51 -37.57
CA LYS A 16 -68.93 -10.73 -37.08
C LYS A 16 -67.40 -10.78 -37.05
N ALA A 17 -66.93 -11.01 -35.82
CA ALA A 17 -65.90 -11.95 -35.40
C ALA A 17 -64.57 -11.95 -36.17
N ILE A 18 -63.50 -11.55 -35.47
CA ILE A 18 -62.27 -12.34 -35.20
C ILE A 18 -61.28 -11.43 -34.45
N ALA A 19 -60.60 -12.03 -33.48
CA ALA A 19 -59.32 -11.66 -32.87
C ALA A 19 -59.16 -10.33 -32.09
N ILE A 20 -59.13 -10.49 -30.76
CA ILE A 20 -58.04 -10.14 -29.83
C ILE A 20 -57.41 -8.74 -29.96
N THR A 21 -57.67 -7.90 -28.95
CA THR A 21 -56.73 -7.06 -28.16
C THR A 21 -57.61 -6.30 -27.15
N SER A 22 -57.28 -6.00 -25.89
CA SER A 22 -56.11 -6.15 -25.03
C SER A 22 -56.55 -5.61 -23.66
N GLY A 23 -55.98 -6.12 -22.56
CA GLY A 23 -56.02 -5.42 -21.27
C GLY A 23 -56.72 -6.19 -20.16
N LEU A 24 -56.14 -7.32 -19.76
CA LEU A 24 -56.40 -7.93 -18.46
C LEU A 24 -55.21 -7.65 -17.55
N ALA A 25 -55.54 -7.08 -16.40
CA ALA A 25 -54.75 -7.14 -15.20
C ALA A 25 -54.53 -8.60 -14.78
N SER A 26 -53.42 -8.86 -14.08
CA SER A 26 -53.27 -9.78 -12.93
C SER A 26 -52.05 -10.72 -13.00
N ILE A 27 -51.17 -10.52 -12.01
CA ILE A 27 -50.73 -11.53 -11.02
C ILE A 27 -49.52 -12.46 -11.33
N LEU A 28 -48.59 -12.41 -10.35
CA LEU A 28 -47.61 -13.37 -9.83
C LEU A 28 -46.25 -13.60 -10.55
N VAL A 29 -45.19 -13.21 -9.83
CA VAL A 29 -44.03 -14.03 -9.37
C VAL A 29 -43.38 -14.96 -10.40
N LEU A 30 -42.13 -14.68 -10.77
CA LEU A 30 -40.91 -15.44 -10.44
C LEU A 30 -39.75 -15.05 -11.40
N CYS A 31 -38.53 -14.89 -10.86
CA CYS A 31 -37.23 -14.93 -11.55
C CYS A 31 -36.93 -13.90 -12.67
N LEU A 32 -35.99 -12.98 -12.42
CA LEU A 32 -34.64 -13.03 -12.99
C LEU A 32 -33.73 -11.97 -12.37
N ALA A 33 -32.62 -12.44 -11.82
CA ALA A 33 -31.40 -11.68 -11.63
C ALA A 33 -30.64 -11.55 -12.96
N LEU A 34 -29.68 -10.63 -12.98
CA LEU A 34 -28.57 -10.46 -13.95
C LEU A 34 -28.93 -9.76 -15.27
N THR A 35 -28.61 -8.47 -15.39
CA THR A 35 -27.30 -7.98 -15.88
C THR A 35 -27.39 -6.48 -16.16
N LEU A 36 -26.77 -5.65 -15.34
CA LEU A 36 -26.32 -4.31 -15.71
C LEU A 36 -24.89 -4.18 -15.17
N PRO A 37 -23.87 -3.97 -16.01
CA PRO A 37 -22.55 -3.61 -15.54
C PRO A 37 -22.63 -2.18 -14.98
N ALA A 38 -22.31 -2.02 -13.70
CA ALA A 38 -22.02 -0.71 -13.13
C ALA A 38 -20.63 -0.29 -13.63
N LEU A 39 -20.58 0.42 -14.75
CA LEU A 39 -19.48 1.37 -15.00
C LEU A 39 -19.79 2.62 -14.17
N ALA A 40 -18.94 2.89 -13.18
CA ALA A 40 -18.82 4.21 -12.57
C ALA A 40 -17.39 4.70 -12.82
N GLY A 41 -17.17 5.26 -14.01
CA GLY A 41 -16.13 6.26 -14.23
C GLY A 41 -16.75 7.64 -13.97
N THR A 42 -16.06 8.49 -13.22
CA THR A 42 -16.50 9.84 -12.87
C THR A 42 -16.27 10.81 -14.04
N GLU A 43 -17.33 11.39 -14.60
CA GLU A 43 -17.28 12.36 -15.71
C GLU A 43 -17.02 13.84 -15.28
N THR A 44 -16.49 14.13 -14.08
CA THR A 44 -16.30 15.54 -13.64
C THR A 44 -14.86 16.04 -13.61
N GLY A 45 -13.84 15.20 -13.84
CA GLY A 45 -12.44 15.63 -13.80
C GLY A 45 -11.97 16.17 -12.43
N GLU A 46 -12.74 15.92 -11.37
CA GLU A 46 -12.37 16.27 -10.00
C GLU A 46 -11.33 15.27 -9.46
N PHE A 47 -10.31 15.81 -8.78
CA PHE A 47 -9.27 15.02 -8.16
C PHE A 47 -9.85 14.09 -7.08
N CYS A 48 -9.60 12.77 -7.16
CA CYS A 48 -10.03 11.80 -6.15
C CYS A 48 -8.89 11.55 -5.13
N PRO A 49 -9.02 12.03 -3.87
CA PRO A 49 -8.00 11.87 -2.83
C PRO A 49 -7.94 10.44 -2.24
N THR A 50 -8.92 9.60 -2.58
CA THR A 50 -9.04 8.20 -2.13
C THR A 50 -8.86 7.19 -3.28
N CYS A 51 -8.46 7.66 -4.46
CA CYS A 51 -8.23 6.83 -5.63
C CYS A 51 -6.80 7.08 -6.16
N PRO A 52 -5.79 6.33 -5.68
CA PRO A 52 -4.42 6.52 -6.15
C PRO A 52 -4.31 6.30 -7.65
N ASP A 53 -3.64 7.24 -8.32
CA ASP A 53 -3.20 7.04 -9.70
C ASP A 53 -1.91 6.23 -9.65
N TRP A 54 -2.02 4.94 -9.93
CA TRP A 54 -0.90 4.01 -9.89
C TRP A 54 0.04 4.15 -11.09
N THR A 55 -0.32 4.95 -12.10
CA THR A 55 0.54 5.26 -13.25
C THR A 55 1.41 6.50 -13.02
N ASP A 56 1.03 7.37 -12.07
CA ASP A 56 1.76 8.56 -11.62
C ASP A 56 1.56 8.77 -10.11
N LEU A 57 2.14 7.86 -9.31
CA LEU A 57 1.95 7.85 -7.87
C LEU A 57 2.51 9.13 -7.20
N ASP A 58 3.64 9.63 -7.67
CA ASP A 58 4.25 10.86 -7.15
C ASP A 58 3.40 12.09 -7.47
N GLY A 59 2.87 12.19 -8.69
CA GLY A 59 1.96 13.26 -9.08
C GLY A 59 0.62 13.19 -8.34
N TRP A 60 0.12 11.99 -8.05
CA TRP A 60 -1.07 11.80 -7.23
C TRP A 60 -0.85 12.19 -5.77
N LEU A 61 0.27 11.77 -5.16
CA LEU A 61 0.63 12.14 -3.79
C LEU A 61 0.79 13.65 -3.63
N ALA A 62 1.40 14.32 -4.62
CA ALA A 62 1.50 15.78 -4.63
C ALA A 62 0.12 16.46 -4.68
N LYS A 63 -0.80 15.98 -5.53
CA LYS A 63 -2.18 16.50 -5.60
C LYS A 63 -2.96 16.21 -4.32
N LYS A 64 -2.74 15.05 -3.69
CA LYS A 64 -3.35 14.69 -2.41
C LYS A 64 -2.91 15.63 -1.29
N ALA A 65 -1.62 15.93 -1.19
CA ALA A 65 -1.10 16.86 -0.20
C ALA A 65 -1.71 18.27 -0.34
N VAL A 66 -1.88 18.77 -1.57
CA VAL A 66 -2.54 20.06 -1.83
C VAL A 66 -4.01 20.03 -1.44
N TYR A 67 -4.73 18.97 -1.83
CA TYR A 67 -6.14 18.78 -1.45
C TYR A 67 -6.32 18.75 0.08
N GLU A 68 -5.44 18.06 0.80
CA GLU A 68 -5.47 17.96 2.25
C GLU A 68 -5.20 19.31 2.94
N GLN A 69 -4.26 20.12 2.41
CA GLN A 69 -4.03 21.48 2.89
C GLN A 69 -5.27 22.37 2.69
N GLU A 70 -5.96 22.26 1.55
CA GLU A 70 -7.20 23.00 1.30
C GLU A 70 -8.33 22.60 2.25
N GLN A 71 -8.47 21.31 2.57
CA GLN A 71 -9.45 20.84 3.57
C GLN A 71 -9.11 21.35 4.98
N GLN A 72 -7.83 21.37 5.36
CA GLN A 72 -7.39 21.91 6.65
C GLN A 72 -7.69 23.42 6.77
N GLN A 73 -7.42 24.18 5.71
CA GLN A 73 -7.71 25.61 5.69
C GLN A 73 -9.22 25.88 5.77
N LYS A 74 -10.03 25.06 5.09
CA LYS A 74 -11.50 25.15 5.16
C LYS A 74 -12.03 24.81 6.56
N ALA A 75 -11.51 23.76 7.18
CA ALA A 75 -11.85 23.40 8.55
C ALA A 75 -11.45 24.48 9.57
N GLN A 76 -10.33 25.16 9.36
CA GLN A 76 -9.93 26.31 10.20
C GLN A 76 -10.89 27.49 10.04
N LEU A 77 -11.29 27.81 8.81
CA LEU A 77 -12.26 28.88 8.52
C LEU A 77 -13.64 28.58 9.13
N ASP A 78 -14.14 27.35 8.99
CA ASP A 78 -15.41 26.92 9.57
C ASP A 78 -15.39 26.97 11.11
N ARG A 79 -14.24 26.62 11.71
CA ARG A 79 -14.02 26.71 13.17
C ARG A 79 -13.97 28.17 13.63
N GLN A 80 -13.33 29.04 12.87
CA GLN A 80 -13.29 30.49 13.14
C GLN A 80 -14.69 31.13 13.03
N GLU A 81 -15.49 30.70 12.04
CA GLU A 81 -16.87 31.14 11.87
C GLU A 81 -17.78 30.63 12.99
N THR A 82 -17.54 29.41 13.48
CA THR A 82 -18.24 28.83 14.63
C THR A 82 -17.92 29.56 15.94
N ILE A 83 -16.65 29.94 16.15
CA ILE A 83 -16.22 30.76 17.29
C ILE A 83 -16.87 32.15 17.22
N LEU A 84 -16.92 32.77 16.04
CA LEU A 84 -17.54 34.09 15.83
C LEU A 84 -19.06 34.05 16.06
N LYS A 85 -19.73 32.94 15.73
CA LYS A 85 -21.15 32.71 16.01
C LYS A 85 -21.41 32.49 17.50
N THR A 86 -20.50 31.80 18.20
CA THR A 86 -20.62 31.49 19.63
C THR A 86 -20.35 32.72 20.51
N GLN A 87 -19.46 33.62 20.09
CA GLN A 87 -19.18 34.90 20.77
C GLN A 87 -20.32 35.94 20.64
N LYS A 88 -21.31 35.69 19.78
CA LYS A 88 -22.48 36.56 19.58
C LYS A 88 -23.76 36.08 20.30
N ALA A 89 -23.72 34.94 20.99
CA ALA A 89 -24.88 34.40 21.69
C ALA A 89 -24.73 34.54 23.22
N GLU A 90 -25.63 35.29 23.85
CA GLU A 90 -25.76 35.43 25.30
C GLU A 90 -26.43 34.16 25.90
N PRO A 91 -26.07 33.68 27.10
CA PRO A 91 -26.38 32.32 27.52
C PRO A 91 -27.87 32.15 27.88
N ALA A 92 -28.61 31.39 27.08
CA ALA A 92 -29.90 30.83 27.45
C ALA A 92 -29.70 29.48 28.15
N GLN A 93 -30.38 29.31 29.30
CA GLN A 93 -30.45 28.05 30.03
C GLN A 93 -31.04 26.94 29.15
N VAL A 94 -30.29 25.84 28.96
CA VAL A 94 -30.75 24.65 28.24
C VAL A 94 -31.22 23.61 29.26
N PRO A 95 -32.42 23.01 29.13
CA PRO A 95 -32.86 21.91 29.99
C PRO A 95 -32.10 20.62 29.64
N ALA A 96 -31.82 19.82 30.67
CA ALA A 96 -31.16 18.53 30.56
C ALA A 96 -31.82 17.64 29.49
N LYS A 97 -31.06 17.32 28.45
CA LYS A 97 -31.33 16.21 27.54
C LYS A 97 -30.70 14.95 28.14
N ASN A 98 -31.53 13.94 28.36
CA ASN A 98 -31.09 12.58 28.63
C ASN A 98 -30.37 12.04 27.38
N ASP A 99 -29.06 12.17 27.34
CA ASP A 99 -28.24 11.33 26.50
C ASP A 99 -27.95 10.06 27.28
N SER A 100 -28.50 8.96 26.77
CA SER A 100 -28.12 7.60 27.13
C SER A 100 -26.60 7.47 27.07
N ALA A 101 -26.01 7.09 28.21
CA ALA A 101 -24.58 6.89 28.39
C ALA A 101 -23.95 6.08 27.24
N PRO A 102 -22.74 6.44 26.75
CA PRO A 102 -21.97 5.55 25.91
C PRO A 102 -21.72 4.26 26.69
N GLY A 103 -21.99 3.13 26.05
CA GLY A 103 -21.81 1.81 26.63
C GLY A 103 -20.40 1.66 27.19
N ASN A 104 -20.34 1.20 28.44
CA ASN A 104 -19.13 0.81 29.13
C ASN A 104 -18.50 -0.40 28.41
N HIS A 105 -17.74 -0.15 27.34
CA HIS A 105 -17.03 -1.16 26.56
C HIS A 105 -15.56 -1.31 26.98
N SER A 106 -15.22 -0.95 28.22
CA SER A 106 -13.95 -1.36 28.80
C SER A 106 -14.01 -2.86 29.15
N LYS A 107 -13.91 -3.72 28.13
CA LYS A 107 -13.57 -5.13 28.36
C LYS A 107 -12.13 -5.14 28.88
N THR A 108 -11.92 -5.71 30.08
CA THR A 108 -10.60 -5.81 30.70
C THR A 108 -9.65 -6.60 29.80
N ARG A 109 -8.52 -5.99 29.40
CA ARG A 109 -7.46 -6.67 28.66
C ARG A 109 -6.85 -7.79 29.52
N THR A 110 -6.42 -8.88 28.89
CA THR A 110 -5.80 -10.03 29.57
C THR A 110 -4.50 -10.47 28.90
N GLY A 111 -3.64 -11.18 29.63
CA GLY A 111 -2.41 -11.79 29.09
C GLY A 111 -1.50 -10.78 28.38
N ALA A 112 -0.99 -11.16 27.20
CA ALA A 112 -0.10 -10.32 26.40
C ALA A 112 -0.74 -8.97 26.00
N PHE A 113 -2.07 -8.92 25.82
CA PHE A 113 -2.76 -7.65 25.55
C PHE A 113 -2.69 -6.69 26.74
N ALA A 114 -2.83 -7.17 27.98
CA ALA A 114 -2.70 -6.32 29.16
C ALA A 114 -1.25 -5.84 29.40
N GLU A 115 -0.26 -6.59 28.91
CA GLU A 115 1.15 -6.20 28.98
C GLU A 115 1.50 -5.16 27.92
N ALA A 116 0.93 -5.26 26.72
CA ALA A 116 1.26 -4.39 25.59
C ALA A 116 0.38 -3.13 25.49
N LEU A 117 -0.87 -3.18 25.96
CA LEU A 117 -1.82 -2.06 25.95
C LEU A 117 -2.05 -1.55 27.38
N VAL A 118 -1.78 -0.26 27.61
CA VAL A 118 -1.88 0.36 28.94
C VAL A 118 -2.97 1.44 28.97
N SER A 119 -3.89 1.37 29.93
CA SER A 119 -4.86 2.46 30.14
C SER A 119 -4.16 3.73 30.66
N PRO A 120 -4.76 4.93 30.52
CA PRO A 120 -4.18 6.17 31.06
C PRO A 120 -3.75 6.05 32.53
N SER A 121 -4.60 5.45 33.38
CA SER A 121 -4.31 5.24 34.81
C SER A 121 -3.20 4.23 35.12
N GLY A 122 -2.81 3.41 34.14
CA GLY A 122 -1.75 2.40 34.27
C GLY A 122 -0.36 2.90 33.90
N VAL A 123 -0.24 4.14 33.42
CA VAL A 123 1.03 4.80 33.12
C VAL A 123 1.63 5.33 34.43
N THR A 124 2.93 5.10 34.62
CA THR A 124 3.65 5.43 35.85
C THR A 124 4.66 6.55 35.62
N ALA A 125 5.13 7.20 36.69
CA ALA A 125 6.14 8.25 36.59
C ALA A 125 7.52 7.78 36.07
N ASN A 126 7.75 6.46 35.99
CA ASN A 126 8.97 5.88 35.41
C ASN A 126 8.86 5.66 33.90
N ASP A 127 7.66 5.80 33.33
CA ASP A 127 7.44 5.66 31.91
C ASP A 127 7.82 6.95 31.18
N VAL A 128 8.51 6.77 30.05
CA VAL A 128 8.71 7.82 29.05
C VAL A 128 7.53 7.75 28.10
N ILE A 129 6.69 8.78 28.10
CA ILE A 129 5.58 8.87 27.16
C ILE A 129 6.13 9.44 25.85
N LEU A 130 6.02 8.66 24.79
CA LEU A 130 6.43 9.03 23.44
C LEU A 130 5.17 9.33 22.61
N ASP A 131 4.92 10.60 22.37
CA ASP A 131 3.88 11.06 21.45
C ASP A 131 4.41 10.96 20.01
N ILE A 132 3.67 10.26 19.14
CA ILE A 132 4.08 10.04 17.74
C ILE A 132 3.34 10.91 16.72
N SER A 133 2.46 11.80 17.19
CA SER A 133 1.49 12.49 16.34
C SER A 133 2.19 13.53 15.47
N PRO A 134 1.89 13.59 14.16
CA PRO A 134 2.34 14.69 13.33
C PRO A 134 1.58 15.97 13.71
N ASN A 135 2.31 17.08 13.93
CA ASN A 135 1.72 18.41 14.19
C ASN A 135 0.77 18.51 15.40
N ALA A 136 1.08 17.81 16.50
CA ALA A 136 0.30 17.91 17.74
C ALA A 136 0.24 19.35 18.29
N THR A 137 -0.96 19.77 18.69
CA THR A 137 -1.20 21.07 19.36
C THR A 137 -1.42 20.93 20.86
N GLU A 138 -1.60 19.71 21.33
CA GLU A 138 -1.78 19.33 22.72
C GLU A 138 -1.02 18.02 22.95
N TYR A 139 -0.46 17.87 24.15
CA TYR A 139 0.43 16.78 24.53
C TYR A 139 0.03 16.24 25.89
N ILE A 140 0.29 14.97 26.14
CA ILE A 140 0.24 14.44 27.51
C ILE A 140 1.33 15.14 28.34
N GLU A 141 1.02 15.59 29.56
CA GLU A 141 2.01 16.29 30.38
C GLU A 141 3.27 15.43 30.57
N GLY A 142 4.43 15.96 30.18
CA GLY A 142 5.72 15.27 30.29
C GLY A 142 6.08 14.37 29.10
N SER A 143 5.22 14.23 28.08
CA SER A 143 5.53 13.43 26.88
C SER A 143 6.57 14.11 26.00
N VAL A 144 7.51 13.33 25.46
CA VAL A 144 8.33 13.76 24.33
C VAL A 144 7.57 13.52 23.04
N ASN A 145 7.76 14.38 22.03
CA ASN A 145 7.18 14.16 20.71
C ASN A 145 8.29 13.80 19.71
N LEU A 146 8.06 12.72 18.96
CA LEU A 146 8.87 12.33 17.81
C LEU A 146 7.90 11.80 16.76
N ASN A 147 7.62 12.62 15.75
CA ASN A 147 6.65 12.31 14.70
C ASN A 147 7.03 10.97 14.03
N TYR A 148 6.07 10.03 13.94
CA TYR A 148 6.34 8.72 13.35
C TYR A 148 6.87 8.79 11.91
N GLU A 149 6.50 9.83 11.15
CA GLU A 149 7.00 10.06 9.79
C GLU A 149 8.51 10.29 9.77
N GLU A 150 9.11 10.77 10.87
CA GLU A 150 10.56 10.94 10.95
C GLU A 150 11.32 9.61 10.95
N PHE A 151 10.66 8.49 11.26
CA PHE A 151 11.25 7.16 11.11
C PHE A 151 11.31 6.69 9.65
N MET A 152 10.62 7.39 8.75
CA MET A 152 10.49 7.02 7.35
C MET A 152 11.41 7.89 6.47
N GLY A 153 12.10 7.25 5.54
CA GLY A 153 12.91 7.85 4.48
C GLY A 153 12.12 8.05 3.19
N SER A 154 12.84 8.26 2.09
CA SER A 154 12.22 8.48 0.77
C SER A 154 11.36 7.28 0.35
N GLY A 155 10.17 7.59 -0.19
CA GLY A 155 9.21 6.59 -0.65
C GLY A 155 8.67 5.69 0.47
N TRP A 156 8.56 6.20 1.71
CA TRP A 156 8.01 5.47 2.86
C TRP A 156 8.77 4.17 3.19
N SER A 157 10.08 4.16 3.00
CA SER A 157 10.97 3.10 3.52
C SER A 157 11.43 3.45 4.94
N LEU A 158 11.80 2.48 5.77
CA LEU A 158 12.43 2.78 7.05
C LEU A 158 13.78 3.48 6.85
N LYS A 159 14.07 4.49 7.68
CA LYS A 159 15.40 5.11 7.68
C LYS A 159 16.48 4.10 8.08
N PRO A 160 17.74 4.33 7.65
CA PRO A 160 18.87 3.51 8.08
C PRO A 160 18.99 3.44 9.60
N LEU A 161 19.44 2.28 10.10
CA LEU A 161 19.56 2.01 11.54
C LEU A 161 20.32 3.11 12.34
N PRO A 162 21.44 3.69 11.85
CA PRO A 162 22.13 4.77 12.57
C PRO A 162 21.27 6.03 12.72
N GLU A 163 20.41 6.34 11.75
CA GLU A 163 19.52 7.50 11.80
C GLU A 163 18.37 7.27 12.78
N LEU A 164 17.76 6.08 12.77
CA LEU A 164 16.74 5.69 13.74
C LEU A 164 17.26 5.75 15.18
N ALA A 165 18.46 5.20 15.40
CA ALA A 165 19.13 5.28 16.71
C ALA A 165 19.41 6.73 17.12
N LYS A 166 19.83 7.57 16.17
CA LYS A 166 20.07 8.99 16.43
C LYS A 166 18.78 9.72 16.83
N LEU A 167 17.68 9.51 16.12
CA LEU A 167 16.38 10.15 16.43
C LEU A 167 15.92 9.84 17.85
N LEU A 168 15.96 8.56 18.26
CA LEU A 168 15.59 8.15 19.61
C LEU A 168 16.53 8.71 20.67
N GLY A 169 17.85 8.70 20.40
CA GLY A 169 18.85 9.26 21.30
C GLY A 169 18.72 10.78 21.47
N ASP A 170 18.48 11.52 20.39
CA ASP A 170 18.24 12.97 20.41
C ASP A 170 16.96 13.32 21.19
N ALA A 171 15.93 12.46 21.15
CA ALA A 171 14.72 12.58 21.95
C ALA A 171 14.91 12.18 23.43
N GLY A 172 16.13 11.77 23.82
CA GLY A 172 16.45 11.38 25.20
C GLY A 172 15.85 10.03 25.60
N ILE A 173 15.61 9.14 24.64
CA ILE A 173 15.14 7.77 24.86
C ILE A 173 16.33 6.82 24.80
N SER A 174 16.52 6.00 25.83
CA SER A 174 17.51 4.93 25.87
C SER A 174 16.86 3.57 25.59
N ALA A 175 17.65 2.57 25.16
CA ALA A 175 17.14 1.21 24.93
C ALA A 175 16.61 0.49 26.20
N ASN A 176 16.89 1.04 27.39
CA ASN A 176 16.48 0.47 28.68
C ASN A 176 15.26 1.16 29.32
N ASP A 177 14.84 2.29 28.74
CA ASP A 177 13.72 3.09 29.23
C ASP A 177 12.43 2.25 29.13
N SER A 178 11.45 2.55 29.99
CA SER A 178 10.09 2.05 29.80
C SER A 178 9.37 3.06 28.94
N VAL A 179 8.94 2.67 27.73
CA VAL A 179 8.30 3.58 26.77
C VAL A 179 6.81 3.26 26.65
N VAL A 180 5.97 4.28 26.80
CA VAL A 180 4.55 4.22 26.46
C VAL A 180 4.32 5.09 25.24
N ILE A 181 3.96 4.47 24.12
CA ILE A 181 3.67 5.17 22.88
C ILE A 181 2.24 5.67 22.94
N ALA A 182 2.06 6.96 22.69
CA ALA A 182 0.77 7.63 22.62
C ALA A 182 0.69 8.43 21.31
N GLY A 183 -0.53 8.85 20.97
CA GLY A 183 -0.78 9.66 19.79
C GLY A 183 -1.41 8.88 18.65
N GLU A 184 -1.92 9.64 17.71
CA GLU A 184 -2.70 9.18 16.56
C GLU A 184 -2.29 10.00 15.34
N CYS A 185 -2.55 9.49 14.14
CA CYS A 185 -2.37 10.34 12.96
C CYS A 185 -3.65 11.14 12.68
N LEU A 186 -3.67 12.38 13.14
CA LEU A 186 -4.50 13.44 12.57
C LEU A 186 -3.58 14.25 11.63
N PRO A 187 -3.73 14.19 10.29
CA PRO A 187 -4.98 14.07 9.52
C PRO A 187 -5.24 12.73 8.81
N CYS A 188 -4.48 11.65 9.07
CA CYS A 188 -4.60 10.38 8.32
C CYS A 188 -5.90 9.58 8.56
N GLY A 189 -6.88 10.14 9.28
CA GLY A 189 -8.13 9.46 9.62
C GLY A 189 -8.20 8.89 11.04
N GLY A 190 -7.22 9.21 11.90
CA GLY A 190 -7.22 8.82 13.31
C GLY A 190 -6.80 7.37 13.58
N GLY A 191 -6.96 6.93 14.83
CA GLY A 191 -6.75 5.55 15.23
C GLY A 191 -5.29 5.15 15.53
N PRO A 192 -5.06 3.89 15.96
CA PRO A 192 -3.84 3.51 16.65
C PRO A 192 -2.71 3.06 15.72
N SER A 193 -2.87 3.12 14.39
CA SER A 193 -1.92 2.54 13.44
C SER A 193 -0.50 3.10 13.56
N PRO A 194 -0.26 4.41 13.72
CA PRO A 194 1.11 4.91 13.82
C PRO A 194 1.75 4.55 15.15
N ALA A 195 0.98 4.57 16.25
CA ALA A 195 1.46 4.16 17.57
C ALA A 195 1.84 2.67 17.61
N VAL A 196 1.03 1.81 16.98
CA VAL A 196 1.31 0.37 16.86
C VAL A 196 2.47 0.10 15.90
N PHE A 197 2.61 0.88 14.83
CA PHE A 197 3.80 0.81 13.97
C PHE A 197 5.07 1.21 14.71
N THR A 198 5.04 2.27 15.51
CA THR A 198 6.17 2.64 16.38
C THR A 198 6.44 1.58 17.44
N TYR A 199 5.42 0.89 17.95
CA TYR A 199 5.61 -0.26 18.84
C TYR A 199 6.40 -1.36 18.13
N TRP A 200 5.97 -1.74 16.91
CA TRP A 200 6.67 -2.71 16.09
C TRP A 200 8.11 -2.27 15.83
N LEU A 201 8.33 -0.99 15.48
CA LEU A 201 9.66 -0.45 15.21
C LEU A 201 10.57 -0.54 16.44
N LEU A 202 10.08 -0.16 17.62
CA LEU A 202 10.86 -0.28 18.85
C LEU A 202 11.17 -1.75 19.17
N LYS A 203 10.22 -2.67 18.99
CA LYS A 203 10.49 -4.12 19.10
C LYS A 203 11.53 -4.60 18.09
N TYR A 204 11.45 -4.15 16.84
CA TYR A 204 12.41 -4.43 15.78
C TYR A 204 13.81 -3.93 16.12
N LEU A 205 13.92 -2.79 16.78
CA LEU A 205 15.18 -2.25 17.32
C LEU A 205 15.65 -2.93 18.62
N GLY A 206 14.91 -3.92 19.13
CA GLY A 206 15.25 -4.69 20.34
C GLY A 206 14.83 -4.04 21.65
N HIS A 207 13.94 -3.05 21.61
CA HIS A 207 13.45 -2.38 22.80
C HIS A 207 12.47 -3.29 23.57
N GLU A 208 12.84 -3.71 24.77
CA GLU A 208 12.06 -4.71 25.51
C GLU A 208 10.80 -4.10 26.15
N LYS A 209 10.95 -2.97 26.84
CA LYS A 209 9.91 -2.32 27.66
C LYS A 209 9.14 -1.27 26.87
N VAL A 210 8.33 -1.72 25.93
CA VAL A 210 7.45 -0.85 25.14
C VAL A 210 6.00 -1.28 25.29
N ARG A 211 5.12 -0.29 25.45
CA ARG A 211 3.66 -0.41 25.52
C ARG A 211 3.01 0.66 24.66
N VAL A 212 1.74 0.47 24.31
CA VAL A 212 0.90 1.46 23.61
C VAL A 212 -0.20 1.91 24.55
N LEU A 213 -0.47 3.22 24.59
CA LEU A 213 -1.62 3.77 25.30
C LEU A 213 -2.90 3.21 24.66
N ASP A 214 -3.72 2.52 25.46
CA ASP A 214 -5.04 2.04 25.05
C ASP A 214 -6.01 3.21 25.13
N GLY A 215 -5.95 4.11 24.16
CA GLY A 215 -6.76 5.33 24.08
C GLY A 215 -6.05 6.51 23.47
N SER A 216 -6.78 7.63 23.38
CA SER A 216 -6.29 8.90 22.89
C SER A 216 -5.92 9.85 24.03
N ILE A 217 -5.42 11.05 23.67
CA ILE A 217 -5.20 12.15 24.63
C ILE A 217 -6.53 12.62 25.26
N ASP A 218 -7.65 12.50 24.56
CA ASP A 218 -8.97 12.81 25.12
C ASP A 218 -9.34 11.84 26.24
N ASP A 219 -9.03 10.54 26.08
CA ASP A 219 -9.22 9.55 27.15
C ASP A 219 -8.31 9.83 28.35
N TRP A 220 -7.09 10.33 28.10
CA TRP A 220 -6.16 10.76 29.13
C TRP A 220 -6.70 11.94 29.94
N ALA A 221 -7.17 12.98 29.25
CA ALA A 221 -7.79 14.15 29.88
C ALA A 221 -9.09 13.77 30.62
N ALA A 222 -9.91 12.90 30.04
CA ALA A 222 -11.15 12.40 30.66
C ALA A 222 -10.88 11.58 31.94
N ALA A 223 -9.71 10.94 32.05
CA ALA A 223 -9.26 10.28 33.27
C ALA A 223 -8.78 11.28 34.36
N GLY A 224 -8.86 12.59 34.11
CA GLY A 224 -8.42 13.63 35.03
C GLY A 224 -6.91 13.79 35.11
N LEU A 225 -6.18 13.30 34.11
CA LEU A 225 -4.74 13.43 33.99
C LEU A 225 -4.39 14.68 33.19
N ASN A 226 -3.22 15.25 33.47
CA ASN A 226 -2.83 16.54 32.94
C ASN A 226 -2.35 16.45 31.48
N VAL A 227 -2.64 17.53 30.75
CA VAL A 227 -2.17 17.78 29.38
C VAL A 227 -1.33 19.06 29.34
N SER A 228 -0.60 19.27 28.25
CA SER A 228 0.29 20.40 28.01
C SER A 228 0.14 20.93 26.58
N ASP A 229 0.49 22.19 26.36
CA ASP A 229 0.53 22.85 25.06
C ASP A 229 1.89 22.70 24.35
N ALA A 230 2.87 22.04 24.99
CA ALA A 230 4.19 21.79 24.44
C ALA A 230 4.73 20.41 24.85
N PRO A 231 5.54 19.75 24.00
CA PRO A 231 6.20 18.52 24.38
C PRO A 231 7.31 18.81 25.40
N ALA A 232 7.60 17.82 26.25
CA ALA A 232 8.72 17.86 27.16
C ALA A 232 10.05 17.71 26.40
N LEU A 233 11.09 18.34 26.93
CA LEU A 233 12.47 18.13 26.48
C LEU A 233 13.19 17.19 27.44
N ARG A 234 13.80 16.14 26.92
CA ARG A 234 14.68 15.24 27.66
C ARG A 234 16.13 15.50 27.27
N GLN A 235 17.06 15.18 28.19
CA GLN A 235 18.48 15.23 27.85
C GLN A 235 18.78 14.13 26.84
N GLN A 236 19.52 14.49 25.79
CA GLN A 236 19.97 13.55 24.77
C GLN A 236 20.76 12.41 25.40
N THR A 237 20.57 11.21 24.86
CA THR A 237 21.24 9.99 25.33
C THR A 237 21.67 9.15 24.13
N ASN A 238 22.39 8.07 24.39
CA ASN A 238 22.75 7.12 23.36
C ASN A 238 21.71 6.00 23.26
N TYR A 239 21.15 5.80 22.07
CA TYR A 239 20.29 4.65 21.77
C TYR A 239 21.11 3.57 21.08
N THR A 240 21.27 2.40 21.71
CA THR A 240 22.00 1.27 21.13
C THR A 240 21.02 0.16 20.73
N PRO A 241 20.68 0.01 19.44
CA PRO A 241 19.71 -0.97 19.00
C PRO A 241 20.27 -2.41 19.04
N THR A 242 19.41 -3.38 19.34
CA THR A 242 19.68 -4.82 19.21
C THR A 242 18.66 -5.42 18.24
N LEU A 243 18.99 -5.43 16.95
CA LEU A 243 18.04 -5.73 15.88
C LEU A 243 17.38 -7.11 16.02
N LYS A 244 16.04 -7.14 15.91
CA LYS A 244 15.20 -8.34 15.79
C LYS A 244 14.73 -8.48 14.34
N SER A 245 15.66 -8.89 13.47
CA SER A 245 15.43 -8.97 12.02
C SER A 245 14.32 -9.95 11.63
N ASP A 246 13.96 -10.87 12.52
CA ASP A 246 12.86 -11.81 12.38
C ASP A 246 11.47 -11.16 12.46
N LEU A 247 11.35 -9.89 12.86
CA LEU A 247 10.06 -9.16 12.84
C LEU A 247 9.71 -8.55 11.47
N LEU A 248 10.66 -8.54 10.53
CA LEU A 248 10.49 -8.07 9.15
C LEU A 248 10.77 -9.23 8.19
N ALA A 249 9.80 -9.59 7.36
CA ALA A 249 9.99 -10.61 6.35
C ALA A 249 10.82 -10.09 5.17
N SER A 250 11.61 -10.98 4.56
CA SER A 250 12.24 -10.74 3.27
C SER A 250 11.38 -11.27 2.14
N TYR A 251 11.61 -10.79 0.92
CA TYR A 251 10.99 -11.34 -0.30
C TYR A 251 11.17 -12.87 -0.41
N ASP A 252 12.38 -13.39 -0.14
CA ASP A 252 12.63 -14.85 -0.15
C ASP A 252 11.82 -15.59 0.92
N PHE A 253 11.65 -15.02 2.11
CA PHE A 253 10.82 -15.62 3.15
C PHE A 253 9.33 -15.65 2.75
N VAL A 254 8.86 -14.63 2.04
CA VAL A 254 7.49 -14.59 1.50
C VAL A 254 7.27 -15.68 0.46
N LEU A 255 8.23 -15.88 -0.45
CA LEU A 255 8.14 -16.91 -1.50
C LEU A 255 8.31 -18.33 -0.97
N ASN A 256 9.32 -18.55 -0.13
CA ASN A 256 9.85 -19.88 0.17
C ASN A 256 9.76 -20.26 1.66
N GLY A 257 9.40 -19.32 2.53
CA GLY A 257 9.39 -19.51 3.99
C GLY A 257 8.19 -20.31 4.52
N GLY A 258 7.25 -20.72 3.65
CA GLY A 258 6.06 -21.49 4.03
C GLY A 258 5.04 -20.71 4.85
N ALA A 259 5.18 -19.38 4.92
CA ALA A 259 4.30 -18.50 5.67
C ALA A 259 2.90 -18.42 5.06
N GLN A 260 1.92 -18.16 5.90
CA GLN A 260 0.60 -17.71 5.47
C GLN A 260 0.68 -16.21 5.19
N ILE A 261 0.29 -15.81 3.99
CA ILE A 261 0.36 -14.40 3.61
C ILE A 261 -0.99 -13.74 3.91
N VAL A 262 -0.95 -12.64 4.65
CA VAL A 262 -2.12 -11.83 5.03
C VAL A 262 -1.99 -10.46 4.37
N ASP A 263 -2.91 -10.17 3.47
CA ASP A 263 -3.09 -8.83 2.92
C ASP A 263 -4.03 -8.04 3.82
N ALA A 264 -3.48 -7.08 4.54
CA ALA A 264 -4.22 -6.28 5.49
C ALA A 264 -4.92 -5.06 4.86
N ARG A 265 -4.87 -4.89 3.54
CA ARG A 265 -5.54 -3.77 2.85
C ARG A 265 -7.06 -3.98 2.79
N PRO A 266 -7.84 -2.92 2.52
CA PRO A 266 -9.27 -3.05 2.29
C PRO A 266 -9.57 -4.06 1.18
N ALA A 267 -10.69 -4.77 1.27
CA ALA A 267 -11.07 -5.81 0.30
C ALA A 267 -11.10 -5.32 -1.16
N ARG A 268 -11.40 -4.04 -1.37
CA ARG A 268 -11.31 -3.38 -2.68
C ARG A 268 -9.89 -3.47 -3.25
N ASP A 269 -8.88 -3.12 -2.47
CA ASP A 269 -7.48 -3.06 -2.91
C ASP A 269 -6.90 -4.46 -3.09
N PHE A 270 -7.27 -5.40 -2.22
CA PHE A 270 -6.96 -6.82 -2.40
C PHE A 270 -7.47 -7.36 -3.74
N GLY A 271 -8.69 -6.99 -4.13
CA GLY A 271 -9.30 -7.41 -5.39
C GLY A 271 -8.64 -6.83 -6.66
N ILE A 272 -7.83 -5.78 -6.54
CA ILE A 272 -7.09 -5.18 -7.67
C ILE A 272 -5.83 -5.99 -7.97
N GLY A 273 -5.21 -6.57 -6.94
CA GLY A 273 -4.02 -7.42 -7.07
C GLY A 273 -3.35 -7.61 -5.71
N SER A 274 -2.87 -8.82 -5.44
CA SER A 274 -2.30 -9.22 -4.16
C SER A 274 -1.16 -10.21 -4.37
N ILE A 275 -0.41 -10.49 -3.30
CA ILE A 275 0.59 -11.56 -3.30
C ILE A 275 -0.16 -12.89 -3.52
N PRO A 276 0.32 -13.79 -4.40
CA PRO A 276 -0.34 -15.07 -4.62
C PRO A 276 -0.63 -15.81 -3.31
N GLU A 277 -1.81 -16.45 -3.25
CA GLU A 277 -2.30 -17.19 -2.07
C GLU A 277 -2.55 -16.34 -0.80
N ALA A 278 -2.45 -15.01 -0.89
CA ALA A 278 -2.75 -14.15 0.26
C ALA A 278 -4.22 -14.23 0.69
N ILE A 279 -4.43 -14.25 2.01
CA ILE A 279 -5.71 -14.16 2.68
C ILE A 279 -5.96 -12.69 3.01
N ASN A 280 -7.12 -12.15 2.65
CA ASN A 280 -7.46 -10.78 3.01
C ASN A 280 -8.01 -10.72 4.43
N ILE A 281 -7.34 -9.97 5.31
CA ILE A 281 -7.81 -9.60 6.66
C ILE A 281 -7.62 -8.09 6.80
N PRO A 282 -8.58 -7.28 6.34
CA PRO A 282 -8.49 -5.83 6.39
C PRO A 282 -8.11 -5.30 7.79
N TYR A 283 -7.23 -4.31 7.87
CA TYR A 283 -6.80 -3.74 9.16
C TYR A 283 -7.96 -3.11 9.94
N GLU A 284 -9.03 -2.68 9.25
CA GLU A 284 -10.25 -2.18 9.86
C GLU A 284 -10.97 -3.25 10.68
N ASP A 285 -10.81 -4.53 10.34
CA ASP A 285 -11.47 -5.61 11.05
C ASP A 285 -10.87 -5.83 12.43
N VAL A 286 -9.60 -5.47 12.67
CA VAL A 286 -8.96 -5.61 14.00
C VAL A 286 -9.10 -4.38 14.89
N VAL A 287 -9.76 -3.33 14.40
CA VAL A 287 -10.00 -2.06 15.12
C VAL A 287 -11.50 -1.84 15.34
N GLU A 288 -11.85 -1.30 16.50
CA GLU A 288 -13.21 -0.86 16.82
C GLU A 288 -13.13 0.39 17.70
N ASN A 289 -13.83 1.47 17.33
CA ASN A 289 -13.80 2.75 18.04
C ASN A 289 -12.37 3.22 18.33
N GLU A 290 -11.51 3.22 17.30
CA GLU A 290 -10.11 3.67 17.36
C GLU A 290 -9.23 2.86 18.33
N ARG A 291 -9.68 1.67 18.74
CA ARG A 291 -8.92 0.76 19.61
C ARG A 291 -8.79 -0.61 19.00
N ILE A 292 -7.73 -1.33 19.38
CA ILE A 292 -7.58 -2.75 19.05
C ILE A 292 -8.78 -3.52 19.63
N ARG A 293 -9.42 -4.37 18.82
CA ARG A 293 -10.55 -5.18 19.26
C ARG A 293 -10.21 -6.08 20.47
N PRO A 294 -11.20 -6.47 21.26
CA PRO A 294 -11.04 -7.47 22.32
C PRO A 294 -10.51 -8.82 21.80
N GLU A 295 -9.82 -9.56 22.67
CA GLU A 295 -9.17 -10.83 22.33
C GLU A 295 -10.18 -11.87 21.79
N GLU A 296 -11.41 -11.91 22.30
CA GLU A 296 -12.43 -12.84 21.84
C GLU A 296 -12.85 -12.59 20.39
N ASP A 297 -12.90 -11.32 19.99
CA ASP A 297 -13.32 -10.89 18.66
C ASP A 297 -12.18 -11.16 17.66
N LEU A 298 -10.94 -10.90 18.06
CA LEU A 298 -9.74 -11.23 17.29
C LEU A 298 -9.59 -12.74 17.03
N LYS A 299 -9.93 -13.58 18.01
CA LYS A 299 -9.95 -15.04 17.82
C LYS A 299 -10.87 -15.47 16.69
N GLN A 300 -12.02 -14.80 16.50
CA GLN A 300 -12.93 -15.08 15.40
C GLN A 300 -12.36 -14.63 14.05
N ILE A 301 -11.74 -13.46 14.02
CA ILE A 301 -11.11 -12.89 12.82
C ILE A 301 -9.99 -13.80 12.30
N PHE A 302 -9.19 -14.39 13.21
CA PHE A 302 -8.04 -15.22 12.84
C PHE A 302 -8.34 -16.73 12.68
N LEU A 303 -9.61 -17.15 12.71
CA LEU A 303 -9.98 -18.58 12.61
C LEU A 303 -9.45 -19.28 11.34
N GLY A 304 -9.23 -18.52 10.26
CA GLY A 304 -8.71 -19.04 9.00
C GLY A 304 -7.20 -19.26 8.98
N LEU A 305 -6.48 -18.86 10.03
CA LEU A 305 -5.03 -18.94 10.12
C LEU A 305 -4.59 -20.10 11.02
N ASP A 306 -3.64 -20.88 10.52
CA ASP A 306 -2.94 -21.91 11.28
C ASP A 306 -1.90 -21.28 12.22
N LYS A 307 -1.99 -21.55 13.52
CA LYS A 307 -1.09 -20.96 14.52
C LYS A 307 0.29 -21.63 14.54
N ASP A 308 0.43 -22.83 13.97
CA ASP A 308 1.70 -23.55 13.89
C ASP A 308 2.55 -23.13 12.68
N ARG A 309 2.02 -22.24 11.83
CA ARG A 309 2.72 -21.69 10.66
C ARG A 309 3.01 -20.20 10.85
N PRO A 310 4.17 -19.70 10.37
CA PRO A 310 4.45 -18.28 10.40
C PRO A 310 3.43 -17.51 9.56
N VAL A 311 3.18 -16.26 9.93
CA VAL A 311 2.27 -15.35 9.23
C VAL A 311 3.06 -14.13 8.77
N VAL A 312 2.93 -13.77 7.50
CA VAL A 312 3.44 -12.50 6.97
C VAL A 312 2.26 -11.59 6.72
N VAL A 313 2.29 -10.39 7.29
CA VAL A 313 1.25 -9.38 7.15
C VAL A 313 1.79 -8.20 6.36
N TYR A 314 1.04 -7.72 5.36
CA TYR A 314 1.45 -6.55 4.58
C TYR A 314 0.29 -5.61 4.25
N THR A 315 0.65 -4.34 4.06
CA THR A 315 -0.11 -3.34 3.29
C THR A 315 0.83 -2.70 2.28
N ASN A 316 0.50 -1.52 1.74
CA ASN A 316 1.36 -0.84 0.78
C ASN A 316 2.74 -0.50 1.37
N VAL A 317 2.74 0.12 2.56
CA VAL A 317 3.96 0.59 3.25
C VAL A 317 4.14 0.00 4.65
N GLY A 318 3.19 -0.80 5.14
CA GLY A 318 3.32 -1.60 6.37
C GLY A 318 2.82 -0.92 7.66
N VAL A 319 2.45 0.36 7.64
CA VAL A 319 1.95 1.07 8.84
C VAL A 319 0.65 0.45 9.34
N GLU A 320 -0.37 0.29 8.48
CA GLU A 320 -1.64 -0.33 8.88
C GLU A 320 -1.51 -1.85 9.07
N ALA A 321 -0.59 -2.50 8.35
CA ALA A 321 -0.26 -3.91 8.56
C ALA A 321 0.19 -4.18 10.00
N SER A 322 0.83 -3.20 10.65
CA SER A 322 1.24 -3.30 12.05
C SER A 322 0.08 -3.57 13.01
N LEU A 323 -1.14 -3.12 12.70
CA LEU A 323 -2.33 -3.39 13.52
C LEU A 323 -2.66 -4.89 13.56
N VAL A 324 -2.72 -5.51 12.37
CA VAL A 324 -3.01 -6.94 12.23
C VAL A 324 -1.84 -7.76 12.77
N TRP A 325 -0.59 -7.36 12.51
CA TRP A 325 0.59 -7.98 13.10
C TRP A 325 0.59 -7.93 14.63
N PHE A 326 0.24 -6.80 15.22
CA PHE A 326 0.18 -6.62 16.67
C PHE A 326 -0.89 -7.52 17.29
N ALA A 327 -2.09 -7.54 16.71
CA ALA A 327 -3.18 -8.41 17.13
C ALA A 327 -2.82 -9.91 17.02
N LEU A 328 -2.18 -10.33 15.93
CA LEU A 328 -1.70 -11.70 15.74
C LEU A 328 -0.61 -12.08 16.76
N THR A 329 0.39 -11.22 16.94
CA THR A 329 1.52 -11.44 17.87
C THR A 329 1.02 -11.61 19.30
N LEU A 330 0.11 -10.74 19.75
CA LEU A 330 -0.48 -10.82 21.09
C LEU A 330 -1.45 -12.00 21.24
N SER A 331 -2.03 -12.46 20.13
CA SER A 331 -2.80 -13.72 20.07
C SER A 331 -1.91 -14.97 20.00
N GLY A 332 -0.58 -14.80 19.98
CA GLY A 332 0.43 -15.86 20.04
C GLY A 332 0.82 -16.48 18.70
N TYR A 333 0.57 -15.81 17.58
CA TYR A 333 1.09 -16.21 16.26
C TYR A 333 2.53 -15.73 16.07
N ASP A 334 3.34 -16.49 15.32
CA ASP A 334 4.64 -16.02 14.81
C ASP A 334 4.39 -15.12 13.58
N ALA A 335 4.26 -13.82 13.81
CA ALA A 335 3.91 -12.85 12.78
C ALA A 335 5.09 -11.92 12.42
N ARG A 336 5.23 -11.60 11.13
CA ARG A 336 6.23 -10.68 10.59
C ARG A 336 5.57 -9.64 9.70
N LEU A 337 6.10 -8.43 9.70
CA LEU A 337 5.68 -7.40 8.75
C LEU A 337 6.36 -7.54 7.41
N TYR A 338 5.66 -7.12 6.36
CA TYR A 338 6.16 -7.01 5.00
C TYR A 338 5.45 -5.85 4.28
N THR A 339 5.89 -5.52 3.06
CA THR A 339 5.27 -4.44 2.28
C THR A 339 4.99 -4.88 0.85
N TRP A 340 3.88 -4.44 0.29
CA TRP A 340 3.55 -4.62 -1.13
C TRP A 340 4.56 -3.92 -2.04
N LYS A 341 5.10 -2.79 -1.58
CA LYS A 341 6.18 -2.10 -2.30
C LYS A 341 7.40 -3.00 -2.46
N ASP A 342 7.90 -3.62 -1.38
CA ASP A 342 9.03 -4.55 -1.46
C ASP A 342 8.71 -5.74 -2.35
N TRP A 343 7.47 -6.24 -2.32
CA TRP A 343 7.03 -7.29 -3.24
C TRP A 343 7.22 -6.88 -4.70
N LEU A 344 6.69 -5.71 -5.08
CA LEU A 344 6.77 -5.18 -6.44
C LEU A 344 8.21 -4.91 -6.87
N GLU A 345 9.04 -4.35 -5.99
CA GLU A 345 10.44 -4.02 -6.28
C GLU A 345 11.34 -5.26 -6.44
N ASN A 346 11.01 -6.36 -5.76
CA ASN A 346 11.78 -7.60 -5.81
C ASN A 346 11.17 -8.65 -6.76
N GLN A 347 10.10 -8.34 -7.47
CA GLN A 347 9.60 -9.25 -8.51
C GLN A 347 10.71 -9.55 -9.52
N PRO A 348 10.75 -10.78 -10.08
CA PRO A 348 11.76 -11.13 -11.06
C PRO A 348 11.61 -10.23 -12.29
N SER A 349 12.43 -9.19 -12.38
CA SER A 349 12.55 -8.39 -13.59
C SER A 349 13.35 -9.18 -14.61
N LEU A 350 13.06 -8.98 -15.89
CA LEU A 350 13.79 -9.68 -16.95
C LEU A 350 15.25 -9.16 -17.08
N ASN A 351 15.64 -8.18 -16.26
CA ASN A 351 16.91 -7.46 -16.32
C ASN A 351 17.23 -7.02 -17.76
N LEU A 352 16.20 -6.54 -18.48
CA LEU A 352 16.35 -6.14 -19.86
C LEU A 352 16.53 -4.63 -19.97
N GLU A 353 17.19 -4.21 -21.04
CA GLU A 353 17.23 -2.84 -21.51
C GLU A 353 16.76 -2.78 -22.96
N LEU A 354 15.98 -1.74 -23.26
CA LEU A 354 15.65 -1.38 -24.63
C LEU A 354 16.82 -0.58 -25.21
N ALA A 355 17.70 -1.27 -25.94
CA ALA A 355 18.93 -0.69 -26.50
C ALA A 355 18.64 0.26 -27.68
N GLU A 356 17.69 -0.09 -28.55
CA GLU A 356 17.30 0.73 -29.70
C GLU A 356 15.80 0.56 -29.97
N ILE A 357 15.13 1.64 -30.39
CA ILE A 357 13.75 1.60 -30.87
C ILE A 357 13.57 2.60 -32.02
N ASP A 358 12.85 2.19 -33.05
CA ASP A 358 12.59 3.02 -34.24
C ASP A 358 11.24 2.65 -34.90
N ALA A 359 10.65 3.59 -35.61
CA ALA A 359 9.45 3.41 -36.42
C ALA A 359 9.66 3.97 -37.83
N ARG A 360 9.40 3.16 -38.86
CA ARG A 360 9.53 3.59 -40.27
C ARG A 360 8.34 3.16 -41.13
N PRO A 361 7.75 4.09 -41.92
CA PRO A 361 8.03 5.52 -41.95
C PRO A 361 7.49 6.25 -40.69
N ASN A 362 8.14 7.35 -40.31
CA ASN A 362 7.69 8.29 -39.28
C ASN A 362 8.12 9.70 -39.72
N PRO A 363 7.20 10.62 -40.07
CA PRO A 363 5.75 10.51 -39.97
C PRO A 363 5.14 9.49 -40.94
N VAL A 364 3.98 8.94 -40.57
CA VAL A 364 3.17 8.04 -41.40
C VAL A 364 1.86 8.71 -41.81
N ARG A 365 1.28 8.36 -42.96
CA ARG A 365 -0.08 8.79 -43.32
C ARG A 365 -1.13 7.86 -42.72
N SER A 366 -2.27 8.42 -42.31
CA SER A 366 -3.40 7.65 -41.81
C SER A 366 -3.79 6.57 -42.83
N GLY A 367 -3.98 5.34 -42.34
CA GLY A 367 -4.27 4.14 -43.13
C GLY A 367 -3.03 3.38 -43.66
N ASN A 368 -1.81 3.93 -43.53
CA ASN A 368 -0.59 3.24 -43.94
C ASN A 368 0.05 2.44 -42.79
N ALA A 369 0.88 1.46 -43.17
CA ALA A 369 1.65 0.64 -42.25
C ALA A 369 2.93 1.35 -41.79
N VAL A 370 3.26 1.18 -40.50
CA VAL A 370 4.53 1.54 -39.86
C VAL A 370 5.20 0.27 -39.38
N THR A 371 6.48 0.12 -39.70
CA THR A 371 7.33 -0.94 -39.13
C THR A 371 7.97 -0.42 -37.85
N ILE A 372 7.69 -1.08 -36.74
CA ILE A 372 8.28 -0.80 -35.43
C ILE A 372 9.40 -1.82 -35.21
N THR A 373 10.61 -1.34 -34.93
CA THR A 373 11.77 -2.17 -34.61
C THR A 373 12.25 -1.88 -33.20
N ALA A 374 12.48 -2.93 -32.41
CA ALA A 374 12.99 -2.84 -31.04
C ALA A 374 14.19 -3.77 -30.87
N SER A 375 15.24 -3.29 -30.20
CA SER A 375 16.43 -4.05 -29.83
C SER A 375 16.46 -4.15 -28.31
N ILE A 376 16.38 -5.36 -27.77
CA ILE A 376 16.33 -5.66 -26.35
C ILE A 376 17.55 -6.49 -25.99
N GLN A 377 18.26 -6.07 -24.94
CA GLN A 377 19.47 -6.71 -24.44
C GLN A 377 19.35 -6.91 -22.93
N GLU A 378 20.14 -7.82 -22.35
CA GLU A 378 20.27 -7.88 -20.89
C GLU A 378 21.10 -6.69 -20.42
N LYS A 379 20.66 -5.99 -19.37
CA LYS A 379 21.45 -4.96 -18.70
C LYS A 379 22.75 -5.60 -18.25
N GLN A 380 23.87 -5.11 -18.77
CA GLN A 380 25.18 -5.49 -18.25
C GLN A 380 25.22 -5.10 -16.77
N ALA A 381 25.33 -6.09 -15.89
CA ALA A 381 25.62 -5.82 -14.49
C ALA A 381 26.89 -4.96 -14.45
N ALA A 382 26.78 -3.74 -13.92
CA ALA A 382 27.96 -2.94 -13.64
C ALA A 382 28.90 -3.83 -12.84
N ALA A 383 30.11 -4.06 -13.34
CA ALA A 383 31.13 -4.83 -12.65
C ALA A 383 31.52 -4.06 -11.38
N SER A 384 30.71 -4.18 -10.34
CA SER A 384 31.08 -3.92 -8.98
C SER A 384 32.17 -4.93 -8.67
N GLU A 385 33.40 -4.44 -8.52
CA GLU A 385 34.47 -5.21 -7.90
C GLU A 385 33.99 -5.59 -6.48
N MET A 386 33.39 -6.77 -6.32
CA MET A 386 33.05 -7.28 -5.00
C MET A 386 34.35 -7.54 -4.25
N LYS A 387 34.69 -6.61 -3.36
CA LYS A 387 35.88 -6.68 -2.52
C LYS A 387 35.56 -7.47 -1.26
N LEU A 388 35.70 -8.79 -1.31
CA LEU A 388 35.62 -9.63 -0.12
C LEU A 388 36.82 -9.32 0.81
N THR A 389 36.57 -8.62 1.91
CA THR A 389 37.59 -8.35 2.93
C THR A 389 37.51 -9.40 4.03
N VAL A 390 38.40 -10.39 3.98
CA VAL A 390 38.54 -11.38 5.07
C VAL A 390 39.45 -10.79 6.15
N LYS A 391 38.88 -10.39 7.29
CA LYS A 391 39.67 -9.99 8.48
C LYS A 391 40.16 -11.23 9.23
N GLY A 392 41.38 -11.66 8.96
CA GLY A 392 42.08 -12.65 9.78
C GLY A 392 42.83 -11.98 10.94
N CYS A 393 42.72 -12.52 12.16
CA CYS A 393 43.52 -12.10 13.30
C CYS A 393 44.87 -12.82 13.26
N VAL A 394 45.97 -12.08 13.07
CA VAL A 394 47.33 -12.65 12.95
C VAL A 394 47.86 -13.20 14.30
N THR A 395 47.21 -12.87 15.42
CA THR A 395 47.67 -13.22 16.77
C THR A 395 47.00 -14.44 17.39
N CYS A 396 45.91 -14.97 16.83
CA CYS A 396 45.32 -16.22 17.30
C CYS A 396 45.93 -17.42 16.54
N GLY A 397 47.14 -17.83 16.92
CA GLY A 397 47.73 -19.07 16.45
C GLY A 397 46.99 -20.27 17.02
N PHE A 398 45.96 -20.77 16.32
CA PHE A 398 45.48 -22.17 16.32
C PHE A 398 44.31 -22.29 15.31
N GLY A 399 44.52 -23.03 14.20
CA GLY A 399 43.45 -23.44 13.27
C GLY A 399 43.79 -23.25 11.78
N SER A 400 44.03 -24.35 11.07
CA SER A 400 44.48 -24.45 9.67
C SER A 400 43.65 -23.68 8.63
N PRO A 401 44.26 -23.06 7.59
CA PRO A 401 43.52 -22.54 6.44
C PRO A 401 43.29 -23.68 5.44
N GLN A 402 42.24 -24.47 5.63
CA GLN A 402 41.70 -25.36 4.59
C GLN A 402 40.30 -24.93 4.15
N GLY A 403 40.08 -23.61 4.03
CA GLY A 403 38.94 -23.07 3.31
C GLY A 403 39.32 -22.84 1.87
N PHE A 404 38.84 -23.68 0.95
CA PHE A 404 38.86 -23.36 -0.48
C PHE A 404 37.63 -22.52 -0.80
N ALA A 405 37.82 -21.30 -1.29
CA ALA A 405 36.77 -20.56 -1.97
C ALA A 405 36.89 -20.89 -3.46
N SER A 406 35.89 -21.55 -4.03
CA SER A 406 35.76 -21.69 -5.48
C SER A 406 34.80 -20.61 -5.97
N ILE A 407 35.24 -19.82 -6.94
CA ILE A 407 34.38 -18.89 -7.67
C ILE A 407 33.97 -19.61 -8.95
N ASP A 408 32.69 -19.95 -9.04
CA ASP A 408 32.09 -20.27 -10.32
C ASP A 408 31.83 -18.95 -11.08
N ARG A 409 32.61 -18.73 -12.13
CA ARG A 409 32.51 -17.53 -12.97
C ARG A 409 31.20 -17.42 -13.73
N SER A 410 30.40 -18.49 -13.79
CA SER A 410 29.11 -18.50 -14.49
C SER A 410 27.93 -18.17 -13.58
N SER A 411 28.00 -18.46 -12.28
CA SER A 411 26.88 -18.26 -11.33
C SER A 411 27.10 -17.15 -10.31
N GLY A 412 28.34 -16.66 -10.13
CA GLY A 412 28.64 -15.56 -9.19
C GLY A 412 28.50 -15.92 -7.70
N VAL A 413 28.29 -17.21 -7.38
CA VAL A 413 28.13 -17.70 -6.00
C VAL A 413 29.49 -18.01 -5.37
N VAL A 414 29.69 -17.60 -4.12
CA VAL A 414 30.84 -17.97 -3.30
C VAL A 414 30.40 -19.01 -2.27
N GLN A 415 30.89 -20.25 -2.40
CA GLN A 415 30.68 -21.28 -1.37
C GLN A 415 31.75 -21.18 -0.27
N ILE A 416 31.31 -21.10 0.99
CA ILE A 416 32.17 -21.21 2.18
C ILE A 416 31.58 -22.28 3.10
N GLY A 417 32.16 -23.48 3.10
CA GLY A 417 31.73 -24.57 3.98
C GLY A 417 31.93 -25.97 3.40
N SER A 418 31.96 -26.98 4.27
CA SER A 418 32.28 -28.37 3.96
C SER A 418 31.12 -29.12 3.29
N ALA A 419 31.32 -29.48 2.02
CA ALA A 419 30.77 -30.61 1.28
C ALA A 419 29.28 -31.01 1.53
N GLY A 420 28.40 -30.42 0.73
CA GLY A 420 27.15 -31.04 0.27
C GLY A 420 27.08 -30.86 -1.24
N LYS A 421 26.96 -31.95 -2.01
CA LYS A 421 26.84 -31.91 -3.48
C LYS A 421 25.74 -30.93 -3.89
N PRO A 422 25.97 -30.00 -4.84
CA PRO A 422 24.87 -29.32 -5.50
C PRO A 422 24.10 -30.38 -6.31
N SER A 423 22.80 -30.49 -6.03
CA SER A 423 21.87 -31.09 -6.98
C SER A 423 21.86 -30.18 -8.21
N ASP A 424 22.21 -30.74 -9.36
CA ASP A 424 22.01 -30.09 -10.65
C ASP A 424 20.54 -29.69 -10.76
N ALA A 425 20.26 -28.40 -10.60
CA ALA A 425 19.03 -27.80 -11.06
C ALA A 425 19.12 -27.78 -12.59
N THR A 426 18.68 -28.89 -13.16
CA THR A 426 18.40 -29.11 -14.58
C THR A 426 17.80 -27.86 -15.21
N THR A 427 18.52 -27.31 -16.19
CA THR A 427 18.02 -26.60 -17.39
C THR A 427 16.54 -26.21 -17.34
N GLY A 428 16.26 -25.02 -16.79
CA GLY A 428 15.01 -24.33 -17.06
C GLY A 428 14.94 -23.98 -18.54
N SER A 429 13.84 -24.35 -19.20
CA SER A 429 13.56 -24.05 -20.59
C SER A 429 13.80 -22.55 -20.88
N GLU A 430 14.60 -22.23 -21.90
CA GLU A 430 14.66 -20.88 -22.47
C GLU A 430 13.23 -20.46 -22.87
N GLY A 431 12.56 -19.71 -22.00
CA GLY A 431 11.26 -19.13 -22.29
C GLY A 431 11.44 -18.15 -23.45
N THR A 432 10.77 -18.42 -24.57
CA THR A 432 10.84 -17.52 -25.73
C THR A 432 10.29 -16.15 -25.34
N LEU A 433 11.16 -15.13 -25.35
CA LEU A 433 10.80 -13.72 -25.15
C LEU A 433 9.72 -13.30 -26.14
N ARG A 434 8.58 -12.85 -25.62
CA ARG A 434 7.50 -12.25 -26.40
C ARG A 434 7.57 -10.74 -26.26
N CYS A 435 7.60 -10.04 -27.38
CA CYS A 435 7.67 -8.59 -27.43
C CYS A 435 6.41 -8.04 -28.10
N THR A 436 5.78 -7.04 -27.49
CA THR A 436 4.55 -6.40 -27.99
C THR A 436 4.71 -4.89 -27.92
N ALA A 437 4.39 -4.20 -29.01
CA ALA A 437 4.24 -2.75 -29.01
C ALA A 437 2.77 -2.38 -28.73
N ILE A 438 2.56 -1.54 -27.72
CA ILE A 438 1.27 -0.96 -27.35
C ILE A 438 1.30 0.50 -27.79
N ILE A 439 0.35 0.91 -28.64
CA ILE A 439 0.27 2.24 -29.22
C ILE A 439 -0.84 3.00 -28.48
N ASN A 440 -0.46 4.06 -27.79
CA ASN A 440 -1.34 4.92 -27.00
C ASN A 440 -1.65 6.21 -27.77
N GLY A 441 -2.92 6.56 -27.83
CA GLY A 441 -3.42 7.79 -28.43
C GLY A 441 -3.09 9.04 -27.60
N PRO A 442 -3.32 10.25 -28.15
CA PRO A 442 -3.10 11.51 -27.44
C PRO A 442 -3.90 11.68 -26.15
N ASP A 443 -5.02 10.96 -26.03
CA ASP A 443 -5.91 10.94 -24.86
C ASP A 443 -5.53 9.86 -23.82
N GLY A 444 -4.45 9.11 -24.06
CA GLY A 444 -3.99 8.02 -23.21
C GLY A 444 -4.68 6.68 -23.45
N SER A 445 -5.64 6.59 -24.39
CA SER A 445 -6.30 5.33 -24.72
C SER A 445 -5.43 4.42 -25.61
N GLU A 446 -5.57 3.08 -25.49
CA GLU A 446 -4.87 2.15 -26.39
C GLU A 446 -5.47 2.26 -27.81
N ALA A 447 -4.74 2.92 -28.72
CA ALA A 447 -5.11 3.09 -30.12
C ALA A 447 -4.79 1.83 -30.97
N GLY A 448 -3.93 0.95 -30.46
CA GLY A 448 -3.70 -0.37 -31.03
C GLY A 448 -2.55 -1.14 -30.37
N ARG A 449 -2.40 -2.40 -30.77
CA ARG A 449 -1.27 -3.24 -30.37
C ARG A 449 -0.77 -4.10 -31.51
N THR A 450 0.53 -4.40 -31.51
CA THR A 450 1.15 -5.30 -32.47
C THR A 450 2.22 -6.16 -31.81
N THR A 451 2.23 -7.45 -32.13
CA THR A 451 3.29 -8.37 -31.68
C THR A 451 4.54 -8.15 -32.52
N LEU A 452 5.67 -7.93 -31.86
CA LEU A 452 6.97 -7.82 -32.51
C LEU A 452 7.61 -9.21 -32.59
N LEU A 453 7.88 -9.67 -33.80
CA LEU A 453 8.49 -10.98 -34.06
C LEU A 453 10.02 -10.88 -33.95
N SER A 454 10.63 -11.85 -33.28
CA SER A 454 12.09 -11.94 -33.22
C SER A 454 12.67 -12.24 -34.60
N THR A 455 13.63 -11.43 -35.04
CA THR A 455 14.32 -11.58 -36.35
C THR A 455 15.77 -12.04 -36.20
N SER A 456 16.40 -11.69 -35.08
CA SER A 456 17.74 -12.14 -34.66
C SER A 456 17.86 -11.95 -33.14
N LYS A 457 18.93 -12.46 -32.50
CA LYS A 457 19.10 -12.41 -31.05
C LYS A 457 18.96 -10.97 -30.54
N GLY A 458 17.88 -10.70 -29.79
CA GLY A 458 17.56 -9.39 -29.24
C GLY A 458 16.84 -8.41 -30.16
N LYS A 459 16.66 -8.67 -31.46
CA LYS A 459 15.96 -7.74 -32.38
C LYS A 459 14.56 -8.22 -32.74
N TYR A 460 13.60 -7.33 -32.59
CA TYR A 460 12.18 -7.58 -32.80
C TYR A 460 11.60 -6.59 -33.81
N VAL A 461 10.71 -7.09 -34.67
CA VAL A 461 10.08 -6.29 -35.74
C VAL A 461 8.60 -6.60 -35.79
N GLY A 462 7.77 -5.57 -35.84
CA GLY A 462 6.33 -5.71 -36.02
C GLY A 462 5.77 -4.57 -36.84
N ILE A 463 4.53 -4.73 -37.29
CA ILE A 463 3.86 -3.78 -38.17
C ILE A 463 2.61 -3.28 -37.47
N TRP A 464 2.45 -1.97 -37.41
CA TRP A 464 1.22 -1.32 -36.98
C TRP A 464 0.60 -0.58 -38.17
N ASN A 465 -0.69 -0.80 -38.42
CA ASN A 465 -1.43 -0.06 -39.43
C ASN A 465 -2.05 1.18 -38.77
N ALA A 466 -1.59 2.37 -39.16
CA ALA A 466 -1.99 3.64 -38.56
C ALA A 466 -3.39 4.08 -39.05
N GLY A 467 -4.40 3.23 -38.91
CA GLY A 467 -5.81 3.49 -39.27
C GLY A 467 -6.52 4.39 -38.26
N VAL A 468 -5.85 5.44 -37.81
CA VAL A 468 -6.26 6.33 -36.72
C VAL A 468 -6.21 7.79 -37.17
N VAL A 469 -6.82 8.69 -36.41
CA VAL A 469 -6.85 10.12 -36.74
C VAL A 469 -5.45 10.74 -36.66
N PRO A 470 -5.14 11.80 -37.43
CA PRO A 470 -3.86 12.49 -37.34
C PRO A 470 -3.55 12.97 -35.92
N GLY A 471 -2.31 12.81 -35.49
CA GLY A 471 -1.87 13.10 -34.13
C GLY A 471 -0.55 12.40 -33.77
N ILE A 472 -0.07 12.64 -32.55
CA ILE A 472 1.13 11.99 -32.00
C ILE A 472 0.69 10.81 -31.15
N TYR A 473 1.22 9.63 -31.45
CA TYR A 473 0.94 8.39 -30.74
C TYR A 473 2.20 7.91 -30.04
N LYS A 474 2.09 7.58 -28.76
CA LYS A 474 3.21 7.07 -27.97
C LYS A 474 3.22 5.55 -28.00
N VAL A 475 4.38 4.95 -28.07
CA VAL A 475 4.56 3.50 -28.14
C VAL A 475 5.26 3.01 -26.88
N SER A 476 4.62 2.10 -26.17
CA SER A 476 5.21 1.35 -25.06
C SER A 476 5.58 -0.07 -25.51
N ILE A 477 6.70 -0.61 -25.03
CA ILE A 477 7.13 -1.97 -25.34
C ILE A 477 6.92 -2.87 -24.12
N LEU A 478 6.06 -3.89 -24.28
CA LEU A 478 5.86 -4.95 -23.30
C LEU A 478 6.69 -6.17 -23.71
N VAL A 479 7.60 -6.61 -22.85
CA VAL A 479 8.41 -7.80 -23.00
C VAL A 479 7.99 -8.83 -21.96
N SER A 480 7.84 -10.11 -22.32
CA SER A 480 7.44 -11.16 -21.39
C SER A 480 8.14 -12.49 -21.65
N THR A 481 8.44 -13.23 -20.58
CA THR A 481 8.88 -14.64 -20.62
C THR A 481 8.10 -15.45 -19.59
N GLY A 482 7.27 -16.40 -20.05
CA GLY A 482 6.42 -17.17 -19.13
C GLY A 482 5.48 -16.25 -18.35
N GLU A 483 5.66 -16.19 -17.03
CA GLU A 483 4.86 -15.35 -16.10
C GLU A 483 5.49 -13.98 -15.83
N ASN A 484 6.75 -13.75 -16.22
CA ASN A 484 7.43 -12.48 -15.99
C ASN A 484 7.19 -11.52 -17.16
N SER A 485 7.00 -10.24 -16.85
CA SER A 485 6.91 -9.18 -17.86
C SER A 485 7.58 -7.89 -17.42
N GLU A 486 8.15 -7.17 -18.38
CA GLU A 486 8.76 -5.86 -18.20
C GLU A 486 8.17 -4.89 -19.23
N VAL A 487 7.77 -3.69 -18.80
CA VAL A 487 7.21 -2.65 -19.67
C VAL A 487 8.18 -1.49 -19.76
N PHE A 488 8.48 -1.07 -20.99
CA PHE A 488 9.19 0.16 -21.31
C PHE A 488 8.16 1.19 -21.78
N PRO A 489 7.67 2.09 -20.90
CA PRO A 489 6.57 2.99 -21.23
C PRO A 489 7.03 4.15 -22.13
N ASP A 490 6.17 4.55 -23.07
CA ASP A 490 6.31 5.78 -23.88
C ASP A 490 7.70 5.99 -24.51
N VAL A 491 8.33 4.91 -24.98
CA VAL A 491 9.71 4.90 -25.47
C VAL A 491 9.90 5.39 -26.92
N LEU A 492 8.81 5.60 -27.65
CA LEU A 492 8.83 6.08 -29.04
C LEU A 492 7.56 6.89 -29.34
N GLU A 493 7.67 7.92 -30.18
CA GLU A 493 6.54 8.67 -30.71
C GLU A 493 6.40 8.45 -32.21
N ILE A 494 5.17 8.20 -32.69
CA ILE A 494 4.82 8.09 -34.11
C ILE A 494 3.87 9.22 -34.46
N GLU A 495 4.26 10.08 -35.40
CA GLU A 495 3.40 11.12 -35.94
C GLU A 495 2.55 10.55 -37.08
N VAL A 496 1.22 10.61 -36.92
CA VAL A 496 0.25 10.25 -37.95
C VAL A 496 -0.26 11.53 -38.62
N THR A 497 -0.13 11.59 -39.93
CA THR A 497 -0.52 12.69 -40.81
C THR A 497 -1.74 12.31 -41.65
N ALA A 498 -2.43 13.30 -42.22
CA ALA A 498 -3.62 13.09 -43.04
C ALA A 498 -3.37 12.35 -44.36
#